data_AF-A0A969NAC3-F1
#
_entry.id   AF-A0A969NAC3-F1
#
_cell.length_a   1.000
_cell.length_b   1.000
_cell.length_c   1.000
_cell.angle_alpha   90.00
_cell.angle_beta   90.00
_cell.angle_gamma   90.00
#
_symmetry.space_group_name_H-M   'P 1'
#
loop_
_entity.id
_entity.type
_entity.pdbx_description
1 polymer ?
#
loop_
_entity_poly.entity_id
_entity_poly.type
_entity_poly.pdbx_seq_one_letter_code
_entity_poly.pdbx_strand_id
1 'polypeptide(L)'
;MKDISKVEEQNKQVLIHFNLNGAKKWATLTKKNIGSYLAFEINQQIYSLPMVNAEIKKGIAIISGFNSKEIAQKVAEALRKGIQN
;
A
#
# COMPACT_ATOMS: atom_id res chain seq x y z
N MET A 1 -11.41 3.82 1.59
CA MET A 1 -10.39 2.98 0.92
C MET A 1 -11.00 1.68 0.40
N LYS A 2 -12.03 1.79 -0.46
CA LYS A 2 -12.96 0.69 -0.79
C LYS A 2 -12.36 -0.47 -1.58
N ASP A 3 -11.16 -0.29 -2.12
CA ASP A 3 -10.46 -1.27 -2.94
C ASP A 3 -9.52 -2.18 -2.10
N ILE A 4 -9.32 -1.87 -0.80
CA ILE A 4 -8.51 -2.66 0.13
C ILE A 4 -9.40 -3.65 0.88
N SER A 5 -9.02 -4.93 0.91
CA SER A 5 -9.72 -6.00 1.63
C SER A 5 -9.12 -6.28 3.01
N LYS A 6 -7.81 -6.15 3.16
CA LYS A 6 -7.10 -6.43 4.42
C LYS A 6 -5.82 -5.62 4.51
N VAL A 7 -5.45 -5.26 5.74
CA VAL A 7 -4.15 -4.66 6.07
C VAL A 7 -3.51 -5.45 7.20
N GLU A 8 -2.26 -5.87 6.99
CA GLU A 8 -1.46 -6.60 7.97
C GLU A 8 -0.18 -5.80 8.24
N GLU A 9 0.19 -5.66 9.51
CA GLU A 9 1.54 -5.20 9.85
C GLU A 9 2.43 -6.40 10.19
N GLN A 10 3.67 -6.38 9.70
CA GLN A 10 4.67 -7.38 10.05
C GLN A 10 5.99 -6.67 10.32
N ASN A 11 6.39 -6.61 11.59
CA ASN A 11 7.63 -5.97 12.03
C ASN A 11 7.69 -4.49 11.59
N LYS A 12 8.55 -4.13 10.63
CA LYS A 12 8.71 -2.77 10.09
C LYS A 12 8.12 -2.65 8.68
N GLN A 13 7.04 -3.38 8.40
CA GLN A 13 6.39 -3.42 7.09
C GLN A 13 4.87 -3.45 7.26
N VAL A 14 4.17 -2.94 6.25
CA VAL A 14 2.71 -3.00 6.14
C VAL A 14 2.36 -3.64 4.81
N LEU A 15 1.58 -4.70 4.86
CA LEU A 15 1.04 -5.40 3.71
C LEU A 15 -0.40 -4.95 3.51
N ILE A 16 -0.69 -4.53 2.28
CA ILE A 16 -2.03 -4.15 1.83
C ILE A 16 -2.50 -5.21 0.86
N HIS A 17 -3.62 -5.84 1.18
CA HIS A 17 -4.31 -6.76 0.29
C HIS A 17 -5.48 -6.02 -0.34
N PHE A 18 -5.54 -6.02 -1.66
CA PHE A 18 -6.65 -5.46 -2.41
C PHE A 18 -7.75 -6.52 -2.61
N ASN A 19 -9.00 -6.06 -2.72
CA ASN A 19 -10.06 -6.91 -3.25
C ASN A 19 -9.89 -7.11 -4.77
N LEU A 20 -10.71 -7.95 -5.41
CA LEU A 20 -10.59 -8.26 -6.83
C LEU A 20 -10.56 -7.01 -7.73
N ASN A 21 -11.42 -6.02 -7.44
CA ASN A 21 -11.50 -4.78 -8.20
C ASN A 21 -10.24 -3.92 -7.97
N GLY A 22 -9.83 -3.77 -6.71
CA GLY A 22 -8.61 -3.08 -6.32
C GLY A 22 -7.36 -3.69 -6.95
N ALA A 23 -7.26 -5.02 -6.98
CA ALA A 23 -6.15 -5.73 -7.59
C ALA A 23 -6.03 -5.44 -9.09
N LYS A 24 -7.16 -5.40 -9.83
CA LYS A 24 -7.19 -5.03 -11.26
C LYS A 24 -6.75 -3.58 -11.48
N LYS A 25 -7.26 -2.65 -10.66
CA LYS A 25 -6.86 -1.23 -10.71
C LYS A 25 -5.37 -1.06 -10.40
N TRP A 26 -4.89 -1.74 -9.37
CA TRP A 26 -3.50 -1.71 -8.93
C TRP A 26 -2.55 -2.28 -9.99
N ALA A 27 -2.91 -3.41 -10.61
CA ALA A 27 -2.16 -3.98 -11.74
C ALA A 27 -2.08 -2.98 -12.90
N THR A 28 -3.21 -2.35 -13.26
CA THR A 28 -3.25 -1.34 -14.32
C THR A 28 -2.38 -0.12 -13.98
N LEU A 29 -2.45 0.37 -12.75
CA LEU A 29 -1.66 1.50 -12.29
C LEU A 29 -0.16 1.18 -12.33
N THR A 30 0.26 0.06 -11.77
CA THR A 30 1.67 -0.34 -11.73
C THR A 30 2.23 -0.60 -13.13
N LYS A 31 1.47 -1.25 -14.02
CA LYS A 31 1.85 -1.44 -15.43
C LYS A 31 2.13 -0.11 -16.14
N LYS A 32 1.31 0.91 -15.91
CA LYS A 32 1.47 2.23 -16.54
C LYS A 32 2.64 3.04 -15.99
N ASN A 33 3.10 2.72 -14.78
CA ASN A 33 4.09 3.51 -14.05
C ASN A 33 5.42 2.77 -13.86
N ILE A 34 5.70 1.71 -14.63
CA ILE A 34 6.99 1.02 -14.59
C ILE A 34 8.11 2.04 -14.87
N GLY A 35 9.12 2.09 -13.99
CA GLY A 35 10.20 3.07 -14.04
C GLY A 35 9.92 4.37 -13.27
N SER A 36 8.69 4.58 -12.80
CA SER A 36 8.29 5.77 -12.04
C SER A 36 8.16 5.48 -10.55
N TYR A 37 8.16 6.54 -9.74
CA TYR A 37 7.89 6.46 -8.30
C TYR A 37 6.39 6.60 -8.03
N LEU A 38 5.83 5.75 -7.15
CA LEU A 38 4.45 5.88 -6.67
C LEU A 38 4.46 6.29 -5.20
N ALA A 39 3.81 7.41 -4.87
CA ALA A 39 3.66 7.87 -3.49
C ALA A 39 2.59 7.07 -2.74
N PHE A 40 2.95 6.54 -1.58
CA PHE A 40 1.99 6.05 -0.60
C PHE A 40 1.68 7.18 0.38
N GLU A 41 0.62 7.93 0.07
CA GLU A 41 0.10 9.01 0.91
C GLU A 41 -1.03 8.49 1.79
N ILE A 42 -0.95 8.79 3.08
CA ILE A 42 -1.99 8.46 4.07
C ILE A 42 -2.20 9.71 4.92
N ASN A 43 -3.44 10.23 4.94
CA ASN A 43 -3.79 11.47 5.63
C ASN A 43 -2.86 12.65 5.30
N GLN A 44 -2.61 12.91 4.01
CA GLN A 44 -1.75 14.01 3.53
C GLN A 44 -0.27 13.88 3.88
N GLN A 45 0.16 12.74 4.44
CA GLN A 45 1.57 12.46 4.69
C GLN A 45 2.06 11.33 3.78
N ILE A 46 3.19 11.55 3.12
CA ILE A 46 3.85 10.54 2.29
C ILE A 46 4.69 9.63 3.19
N TYR A 47 4.41 8.33 3.15
CA TYR A 47 5.11 7.31 3.94
C TYR A 47 6.14 6.52 3.14
N SER A 48 5.95 6.38 1.84
CA SER A 48 6.95 5.78 0.96
C SER A 48 6.81 6.27 -0.47
N LEU A 49 7.91 6.23 -1.21
CA LEU A 49 8.00 6.55 -2.63
C LEU A 49 8.78 5.43 -3.36
N PRO A 50 8.27 4.20 -3.42
CA PRO A 50 8.93 3.12 -4.13
C PRO A 50 8.91 3.33 -5.66
N MET A 51 10.00 2.95 -6.30
CA MET A 51 10.06 2.78 -7.75
C MET A 51 9.27 1.54 -8.17
N VAL A 52 8.43 1.66 -9.19
CA VAL A 52 7.67 0.54 -9.74
C VAL A 52 8.55 -0.21 -10.74
N ASN A 53 8.86 -1.46 -10.42
CA ASN A 53 9.75 -2.27 -11.25
C ASN A 53 8.99 -3.18 -12.24
N ALA A 54 7.72 -3.51 -11.94
CA ALA A 54 6.91 -4.40 -12.76
C ALA A 54 5.41 -4.20 -12.49
N GLU A 55 4.57 -4.73 -13.38
CA GLU A 55 3.13 -4.88 -13.15
C GLU A 55 2.86 -5.83 -11.96
N ILE A 56 2.03 -5.39 -11.01
CA ILE A 56 1.69 -6.17 -9.81
C ILE A 56 0.27 -6.71 -9.91
N LYS A 57 0.14 -7.97 -10.35
CA LYS A 57 -1.16 -8.63 -10.56
C LYS A 57 -1.76 -9.27 -9.31
N LYS A 58 -0.93 -9.63 -8.34
CA LYS A 58 -1.35 -10.41 -7.15
C LYS A 58 -2.22 -9.61 -6.17
N GLY A 59 -2.42 -8.31 -6.39
CA GLY A 59 -3.24 -7.49 -5.50
C GLY A 59 -2.66 -7.34 -4.09
N ILE A 60 -1.34 -7.45 -3.94
CA ILE A 60 -0.64 -7.22 -2.68
C ILE A 60 0.36 -6.10 -2.90
N ALA A 61 0.34 -5.09 -2.01
CA ALA A 61 1.36 -4.06 -1.93
C ALA A 61 2.07 -4.14 -0.58
N ILE A 62 3.37 -3.86 -0.56
CA ILE A 62 4.19 -3.85 0.65
C ILE A 62 4.76 -2.44 0.81
N ILE A 63 4.42 -1.79 1.92
CA ILE A 63 5.07 -0.56 2.35
C ILE A 63 6.15 -0.96 3.34
N SER A 64 7.39 -0.57 3.07
CA SER A 64 8.57 -0.95 3.85
C SER A 64 9.52 0.24 3.99
N GLY A 65 10.61 0.07 4.75
CA GLY A 65 11.57 1.14 5.02
C GLY A 65 11.24 2.00 6.23
N PHE A 66 10.25 1.60 7.04
CA PHE A 66 9.95 2.27 8.30
C PHE A 66 11.15 2.16 9.26
N ASN A 67 11.49 3.25 9.94
CA ASN A 67 12.60 3.26 10.90
C ASN A 67 12.26 2.48 12.19
N SER A 68 10.96 2.36 12.54
CA SER A 68 10.47 1.67 13.72
C SER A 68 9.21 0.85 13.44
N LYS A 69 8.94 -0.14 14.31
CA LYS A 69 7.70 -0.94 14.28
C LYS A 69 6.47 -0.09 14.58
N GLU A 70 6.61 0.91 15.44
CA GLU A 70 5.52 1.81 15.83
C GLU A 70 4.99 2.61 14.63
N ILE A 71 5.86 3.05 13.72
CA ILE A 71 5.41 3.72 12.49
C ILE A 71 4.61 2.75 11.61
N ALA A 72 5.08 1.51 11.44
CA ALA A 72 4.34 0.50 10.69
C ALA A 72 2.95 0.24 11.30
N GLN A 73 2.85 0.17 12.62
CA GLN A 73 1.58 0.03 13.35
C GLN A 73 0.65 1.23 13.10
N LYS A 74 1.13 2.46 13.27
CA LYS A 74 0.34 3.69 13.02
C LYS A 74 -0.19 3.76 11.59
N VAL A 75 0.65 3.40 10.62
CA VAL A 75 0.27 3.32 9.21
C VAL A 75 -0.83 2.27 8.99
N ALA A 76 -0.66 1.07 9.54
CA ALA A 76 -1.66 0.01 9.43
C ALA A 76 -3.00 0.41 10.05
N GLU A 77 -2.98 1.05 11.23
CA GLU A 77 -4.19 1.56 11.88
C GLU A 77 -4.89 2.64 11.06
N ALA A 78 -4.15 3.61 10.51
CA ALA A 78 -4.71 4.65 9.67
C ALA A 78 -5.40 4.07 8.42
N LEU A 79 -4.77 3.09 7.78
CA LEU A 79 -5.36 2.38 6.63
C LEU A 79 -6.60 1.59 7.02
N ARG A 80 -6.56 0.85 8.15
CA ARG A 80 -7.72 0.09 8.65
C ARG A 80 -8.91 1.00 8.94
N LYS A 81 -8.70 2.15 9.58
CA LYS A 81 -9.75 3.14 9.84
C LYS A 81 -10.42 3.62 8.55
N GLY A 82 -9.63 3.89 7.50
CA GLY A 82 -10.19 4.31 6.21
C GLY A 82 -10.82 3.20 5.37
N ILE A 83 -10.74 1.93 5.78
CA ILE A 83 -11.51 0.81 5.22
C ILE A 83 -12.90 0.71 5.87
N GLN A 84 -12.98 1.00 7.17
CA GLN A 84 -14.21 0.92 7.96
C GLN A 84 -15.16 2.11 7.72
N ASN A 85 -14.65 3.20 7.15
CA ASN A 85 -15.41 4.38 6.70
C ASN A 85 -15.72 4.32 5.20
#